data_AF-A0A0U3HDG7-F1
#
_entry.id   AF-A0A0U3HDG7-F1
#
_cell.length_a   1.000
_cell.length_b   1.000
_cell.length_c   1.000
_cell.angle_alpha   90.00
_cell.angle_beta   90.00
_cell.angle_gamma   90.00
#
_symmetry.space_group_name_H-M   'P 1'
#
loop_
_entity.id
_entity.type
_entity.pdbx_description
1 polymer ?
#
loop_
_entity_poly.entity_id
_entity_poly.type
_entity_poly.pdbx_seq_one_letter_code
_entity_poly.pdbx_strand_id
1 'polypeptide(L)'
;MFRKDPARRARPEVSQAEAARHVADGGVAVYWRPGCPFCSMLERGLGEEAGRAVWTNIWEDRDALAHVESLNDGNATVPTVVTAEEHFVAASPAQVAAAKALIAGARTHP
;
A
#
# COMPACT_ATOMS: atom_id res chain seq x y z
N MET A 1 5.34 18.40 13.66
CA MET A 1 6.74 18.22 13.22
C MET A 1 6.95 16.74 12.97
N PHE A 2 6.70 16.30 11.74
CA PHE A 2 6.84 14.91 11.32
C PHE A 2 8.34 14.61 11.23
N ARG A 3 8.86 13.86 12.20
CA ARG A 3 10.27 13.43 12.19
C ARG A 3 10.37 12.23 11.27
N LYS A 4 11.10 12.40 10.16
CA LYS A 4 11.55 11.32 9.30
C LYS A 4 12.30 10.30 10.17
N ASP A 5 11.78 9.09 10.30
CA ASP A 5 12.51 7.98 10.90
C ASP A 5 13.56 7.50 9.88
N PRO A 6 14.87 7.73 10.12
CA PRO A 6 15.92 7.45 9.14
C PRO A 6 16.31 5.95 9.06
N ALA A 7 15.69 5.09 9.88
CA ALA A 7 16.11 3.72 10.09
C ALA A 7 15.40 2.66 9.22
N ARG A 8 14.38 3.03 8.43
CA ARG A 8 13.86 2.16 7.37
C ARG A 8 14.52 2.61 6.08
N ARG A 9 15.22 1.71 5.37
CA ARG A 9 15.46 1.90 3.93
C ARG A 9 14.08 2.07 3.31
N ALA A 10 13.66 3.32 3.10
CA ALA A 10 12.36 3.60 2.53
C ALA A 10 12.34 2.92 1.18
N ARG A 11 11.37 2.03 0.96
CA ARG A 11 10.96 1.71 -0.40
C ARG A 11 10.73 3.04 -1.13
N PRO A 12 11.00 3.13 -2.43
CA PRO A 12 10.52 4.26 -3.21
C PRO A 12 9.00 4.32 -3.01
N GLU A 13 8.57 5.33 -2.27
CA GLU A 13 7.16 5.64 -2.06
C GLU A 13 6.74 6.66 -3.11
N VAL A 14 5.50 6.53 -3.57
CA VAL A 14 4.91 7.40 -4.58
C VAL A 14 3.82 8.25 -3.95
N SER A 15 3.46 9.35 -4.61
CA SER A 15 2.30 10.15 -4.20
C SER A 15 0.99 9.42 -4.43
N GLN A 16 -0.09 9.86 -3.78
CA GLN A 16 -1.46 9.39 -4.04
C GLN A 16 -1.82 9.47 -5.51
N ALA A 17 -1.43 10.55 -6.20
CA ALA A 17 -1.73 10.74 -7.61
C ALA A 17 -1.04 9.69 -8.49
N GLU A 18 0.21 9.33 -8.18
CA GLU A 18 0.95 8.28 -8.87
C GLU A 18 0.38 6.89 -8.54
N ALA A 19 0.01 6.63 -7.29
CA ALA A 19 -0.65 5.40 -6.88
C ALA A 19 -1.98 5.19 -7.63
N ALA A 20 -2.80 6.24 -7.73
CA ALA A 20 -4.06 6.19 -8.47
C ALA A 20 -3.86 5.90 -9.97
N ARG A 21 -2.82 6.49 -10.59
CA ARG A 21 -2.47 6.18 -11.99
C ARG A 21 -2.02 4.73 -12.14
N HIS A 22 -1.13 4.26 -11.27
CA HIS A 22 -0.66 2.88 -11.30
C HIS A 22 -1.82 1.87 -11.17
N VAL A 23 -2.79 2.15 -10.29
CA VAL A 23 -4.01 1.35 -10.15
C VAL A 23 -4.87 1.40 -11.42
N ALA A 24 -5.06 2.58 -12.02
CA ALA A 24 -5.80 2.73 -13.27
C ALA A 24 -5.17 1.95 -14.43
N ASP A 25 -3.84 1.79 -14.42
CA ASP A 25 -3.08 1.01 -15.41
C ASP A 25 -3.09 -0.51 -15.12
N GLY A 26 -3.79 -0.95 -14.06
CA GLY A 26 -3.93 -2.37 -13.69
C GLY A 26 -2.88 -2.87 -12.70
N GLY A 27 -2.17 -1.95 -12.03
CA GLY A 27 -1.25 -2.23 -10.95
C GLY A 27 -1.91 -2.29 -9.56
N VAL A 28 -1.09 -2.45 -8.53
CA VAL A 28 -1.53 -2.55 -7.13
C VAL A 28 -0.86 -1.47 -6.28
N ALA A 29 -1.67 -0.70 -5.54
CA ALA A 29 -1.18 0.27 -4.56
C ALA A 29 -1.33 -0.28 -3.15
N VAL A 30 -0.32 -0.06 -2.32
CA VAL A 30 -0.32 -0.38 -0.89
C VAL A 30 -0.12 0.89 -0.06
N TYR A 31 -1.12 1.21 0.75
CA TYR A 31 -1.08 2.31 1.69
C TYR A 31 -0.58 1.84 3.05
N TRP A 32 0.40 2.53 3.60
CA TRP A 32 1.09 2.12 4.82
C TRP A 32 1.50 3.31 5.68
N ARG A 33 2.06 3.04 6.87
CA ARG A 33 2.70 4.04 7.73
C ARG A 33 3.87 3.45 8.55
N PRO A 34 4.86 4.26 8.97
CA PRO A 34 5.91 3.83 9.88
C PRO A 34 5.39 3.25 11.19
N GLY A 35 6.08 2.24 11.72
CA GLY A 35 5.73 1.61 13.00
C GLY A 35 4.53 0.65 12.97
N CYS A 36 3.85 0.49 11.83
CA CYS A 36 2.73 -0.43 11.67
C CYS A 36 3.20 -1.91 11.63
N PRO A 37 2.83 -2.75 12.62
CA PRO A 37 3.24 -4.16 12.66
C PRO A 37 2.60 -4.97 11.52
N PHE A 38 1.33 -4.71 11.19
CA PHE A 38 0.64 -5.36 10.08
C PHE A 38 1.23 -5.01 8.71
N CYS A 39 1.69 -3.77 8.53
CA CYS A 39 2.36 -3.33 7.30
C CYS A 39 3.70 -4.06 7.13
N SER A 40 4.44 -4.24 8.22
CA SER A 40 5.68 -5.04 8.23
C SER A 40 5.42 -6.53 7.97
N MET A 41 4.27 -7.04 8.43
CA MET A 41 3.82 -8.41 8.17
C MET A 41 3.45 -8.62 6.70
N LEU A 42 2.69 -7.70 6.11
CA LEU A 42 2.36 -7.70 4.69
C LEU A 42 3.63 -7.68 3.84
N GLU A 43 4.51 -6.70 4.05
CA GLU A 43 5.75 -6.56 3.29
C GLU A 43 6.59 -7.85 3.31
N ARG A 44 6.76 -8.46 4.48
CA ARG A 44 7.48 -9.74 4.63
C ARG A 44 6.79 -10.90 3.90
N GLY A 45 5.47 -10.98 3.94
CA GLY A 45 4.73 -12.07 3.29
C GLY A 45 4.68 -11.94 1.76
N LEU A 46 4.69 -10.71 1.24
CA LEU A 46 4.80 -10.44 -0.19
C LEU A 46 6.17 -10.89 -0.74
N GLY A 47 7.26 -10.63 -0.01
CA GLY A 47 8.62 -11.00 -0.45
C GLY A 47 9.01 -10.24 -1.72
N GLU A 48 9.54 -10.95 -2.72
CA GLU A 48 9.96 -10.37 -4.02
C GLU A 48 8.81 -9.61 -4.72
N GLU A 49 7.58 -10.12 -4.64
CA GLU A 49 6.41 -9.51 -5.28
C GLU A 49 6.14 -8.10 -4.78
N ALA A 50 6.53 -7.77 -3.55
CA ALA A 50 6.32 -6.45 -3.02
C ALA A 50 6.93 -5.35 -3.91
N GLY A 51 8.00 -5.62 -4.65
CA GLY A 51 8.63 -4.67 -5.59
C GLY A 51 7.79 -4.34 -6.82
N ARG A 52 6.74 -5.13 -7.11
CA ARG A 52 5.82 -4.91 -8.25
C ARG A 52 4.60 -4.05 -7.89
N ALA A 53 4.40 -3.76 -6.61
CA ALA A 53 3.40 -2.83 -6.13
C ALA A 53 4.01 -1.46 -5.85
N VAL A 54 3.21 -0.40 -5.95
CA VAL A 54 3.60 0.94 -5.48
C VAL A 54 3.15 1.15 -4.04
N TRP A 55 3.94 1.92 -3.28
CA TRP A 55 3.75 2.09 -1.84
C TRP A 55 3.54 3.56 -1.53
N THR A 56 2.51 3.90 -0.76
CA THR A 56 2.21 5.30 -0.39
C THR A 56 2.09 5.42 1.11
N ASN A 57 2.86 6.33 1.71
CA ASN A 57 2.82 6.58 3.15
C ASN A 57 1.77 7.65 3.49
N ILE A 58 0.73 7.24 4.20
CA ILE A 58 -0.41 8.13 4.53
C ILE A 58 -0.05 9.24 5.53
N TRP A 59 1.10 9.19 6.20
CA TRP A 59 1.54 10.28 7.08
C TRP A 59 2.19 11.43 6.34
N GLU A 60 2.78 11.15 5.17
CA GLU A 60 3.53 12.14 4.39
C GLU A 60 2.68 12.73 3.25
N ASP A 61 1.64 12.01 2.81
CA ASP A 61 0.70 12.46 1.80
C ASP A 61 -0.73 12.57 2.37
N ARG A 62 -1.22 13.82 2.44
CA ARG A 62 -2.57 14.12 2.96
C ARG A 62 -3.69 13.60 2.06
N ASP A 63 -3.46 13.53 0.76
CA ASP A 63 -4.45 13.00 -0.17
C ASP A 63 -4.52 11.48 -0.04
N ALA A 64 -3.38 10.82 0.24
CA ALA A 64 -3.34 9.40 0.56
C ALA A 64 -4.09 9.08 1.87
N LEU A 65 -3.92 9.90 2.91
CA LEU A 65 -4.69 9.79 4.15
C LEU A 65 -6.20 9.89 3.88
N ALA A 66 -6.62 10.96 3.21
CA ALA A 66 -8.03 11.20 2.91
C ALA A 66 -8.62 10.08 2.04
N HIS A 67 -7.84 9.55 1.08
CA HIS A 67 -8.24 8.42 0.27
C HIS A 67 -8.46 7.17 1.13
N VAL A 68 -7.50 6.81 1.99
CA VAL A 68 -7.65 5.66 2.90
C VAL A 68 -8.83 5.81 3.85
N GLU A 69 -9.04 7.01 4.40
CA GLU A 69 -10.22 7.29 5.23
C GLU A 69 -11.52 7.08 4.45
N SER A 70 -11.58 7.54 3.18
CA SER A 70 -12.76 7.34 2.33
C SER A 70 -13.07 5.86 2.05
N LEU A 71 -12.04 5.00 2.03
CA LEU A 71 -12.18 3.56 1.79
C LEU A 71 -12.57 2.76 3.04
N ASN A 72 -12.36 3.33 4.24
CA ASN A 72 -12.45 2.63 5.52
C ASN A 72 -13.34 3.38 6.52
N ASP A 73 -14.50 3.88 6.10
CA ASP A 73 -15.50 4.52 6.97
C ASP A 73 -14.94 5.69 7.80
N GLY A 74 -14.05 6.49 7.20
CA GLY A 74 -13.39 7.62 7.85
C GLY A 74 -12.16 7.26 8.68
N ASN A 75 -11.70 6.00 8.66
CA ASN A 75 -10.57 5.56 9.45
C ASN A 75 -9.27 5.51 8.63
N ALA A 76 -8.18 6.00 9.21
CA ALA A 76 -6.82 5.87 8.68
C ALA A 76 -6.24 4.45 8.89
N THR A 77 -6.97 3.43 8.45
CA THR A 77 -6.64 2.01 8.65
C THR A 77 -5.62 1.55 7.62
N VAL A 78 -4.53 0.91 8.08
CA VAL A 78 -3.46 0.40 7.23
C VAL A 78 -2.97 -0.97 7.72
N PRO A 79 -2.41 -1.83 6.86
CA PRO A 79 -2.19 -1.61 5.43
C PRO A 79 -3.46 -1.78 4.60
N THR A 80 -3.75 -0.82 3.71
CA THR A 80 -4.85 -0.93 2.72
C THR A 80 -4.24 -1.22 1.36
N VAL A 81 -4.72 -2.29 0.72
CA VAL A 81 -4.37 -2.67 -0.64
C VAL A 81 -5.49 -2.22 -1.55
N VAL A 82 -5.15 -1.61 -2.68
CA VAL A 82 -6.10 -1.11 -3.68
C VAL A 82 -5.71 -1.60 -5.07
N THR A 83 -6.69 -2.10 -5.81
CA THR A 83 -6.63 -2.45 -7.23
C THR A 83 -7.72 -1.67 -7.98
N ALA A 84 -7.82 -1.88 -9.30
CA ALA A 84 -8.89 -1.26 -10.09
C ALA A 84 -10.29 -1.79 -9.74
N GLU A 85 -10.36 -2.99 -9.15
CA GLU A 85 -11.62 -3.71 -8.91
C GLU A 85 -12.02 -3.70 -7.43
N GLU A 86 -11.05 -3.67 -6.52
CA GLU A 86 -11.31 -3.85 -5.10
C GLU A 86 -10.28 -3.14 -4.20
N HIS A 87 -10.67 -2.98 -2.94
CA HIS A 87 -9.76 -2.61 -1.86
C HIS A 87 -10.03 -3.46 -0.61
N PHE A 88 -8.97 -3.70 0.17
CA PHE A 88 -9.10 -4.39 1.45
C PHE A 88 -7.96 -4.07 2.40
N VAL A 89 -8.19 -4.27 3.69
CA VAL A 89 -7.15 -4.18 4.73
C VAL A 89 -6.42 -5.52 4.85
N ALA A 90 -5.10 -5.52 4.68
CA ALA A 90 -4.30 -6.74 4.74
C ALA A 90 -3.70 -6.99 6.13
N ALA A 91 -4.54 -7.40 7.08
CA ALA A 91 -4.17 -7.61 8.48
C ALA A 91 -4.13 -9.09 8.92
N SER A 92 -4.33 -10.04 8.00
CA SER A 92 -4.29 -11.48 8.26
C SER A 92 -3.46 -12.24 7.20
N PRO A 93 -2.99 -13.47 7.50
CA PRO A 93 -2.25 -14.29 6.54
C PRO A 93 -3.00 -14.54 5.22
N ALA A 94 -4.32 -14.74 5.29
CA ALA A 94 -5.16 -14.95 4.10
C ALA A 94 -5.19 -13.70 3.20
N GLN A 95 -5.30 -12.50 3.78
CA GLN A 95 -5.29 -11.25 3.03
C GLN A 95 -3.90 -10.93 2.47
N VAL A 96 -2.83 -11.32 3.16
CA VAL A 96 -1.47 -11.22 2.62
C VAL A 96 -1.29 -12.12 1.40
N ALA A 97 -1.81 -13.36 1.45
CA ALA A 97 -1.79 -14.26 0.30
C ALA A 97 -2.62 -13.71 -0.88
N ALA A 98 -3.79 -13.12 -0.61
CA ALA A 98 -4.62 -12.46 -1.62
C ALA A 98 -3.89 -11.28 -2.26
N ALA A 99 -3.29 -10.39 -1.46
CA ALA A 99 -2.50 -9.27 -1.96
C ALA A 99 -1.33 -9.75 -2.83
N LYS A 100 -0.64 -10.82 -2.42
CA LYS A 100 0.44 -11.42 -3.21
C LYS A 100 -0.05 -11.94 -4.57
N ALA A 101 -1.18 -12.63 -4.59
CA ALA A 101 -1.76 -13.16 -5.83
C ALA A 101 -2.18 -12.02 -6.79
N LEU A 102 -2.80 -10.97 -6.26
CA LEU A 102 -3.17 -9.78 -7.03
C LEU A 102 -1.94 -9.10 -7.63
N ILE A 103 -0.89 -8.89 -6.83
CA ILE A 103 0.36 -8.29 -7.32
C ILE A 103 1.04 -9.18 -8.36
N ALA A 104 1.01 -10.50 -8.15
CA ALA A 104 1.59 -11.45 -9.08
C ALA A 104 0.89 -11.42 -10.45
N GLY A 105 -0.44 -11.30 -10.46
CA GLY A 105 -1.29 -11.24 -11.65
C GLY A 105 -1.44 -9.84 -12.26
N ALA A 106 -1.08 -8.79 -11.53
CA ALA A 106 -1.16 -7.42 -12.00
C ALA A 106 -0.23 -7.19 -13.19
N ARG A 107 -0.73 -6.43 -14.17
CA ARG A 107 0.08 -5.98 -15.30
C ARG A 107 1.04 -4.93 -14.75
N THR A 108 2.32 -5.29 -14.64
CA THR A 108 3.37 -4.31 -14.33
C THR A 108 3.58 -3.45 -15.57
N HIS A 109 3.39 -2.14 -15.45
CA HIS A 109 3.82 -1.21 -16.48
C HIS A 109 5.35 -1.30 -16.64
N PRO A 110 5.89 -1.41 -17.86
CA PRO A 110 7.33 -1.41 -18.11
C PRO A 110 7.99 -0.05 -17.82
#